data_AF-A0A1D7QRT1-F1
#
_entry.id   AF-A0A1D7QRT1-F1
#
_cell.length_a   1.000
_cell.length_b   1.000
_cell.length_c   1.000
_cell.angle_alpha   90.00
_cell.angle_beta   90.00
_cell.angle_gamma   90.00
#
_symmetry.space_group_name_H-M   'P 1'
#
loop_
_entity.id
_entity.type
_entity.pdbx_description
1 polymer ?
#
loop_
_entity_poly.entity_id
_entity_poly.type
_entity_poly.pdbx_seq_one_letter_code
_entity_poly.pdbx_strand_id
1 'polypeptide(L)'
;MKKHRSTLHRKVFGVAMTTVLAVGTFTFSASANQGNGVGNGNSGETPQGPKRDVEGVNVIDTTSFEIDFDKTFPQGLAVDRVVDVEVELSDGETVVPEITDYHVSSDDRSLVTVEHANDDLEGLSGKLSINDFETDFDYAESFSLDIFHTNDIHSKIDNFGKMSAFIDEQGAEADNYLFLDAGDIFSGNAVVDLNDGEPIVRLLNEMGLDAMAIGNHEFDYGQEAFAAREEQAEFDWLSANMEVVDEDIAIQQPEPYTIKEIDGVDVGIFSLTQNPPATSPSGIVGLEFHDYVETAEEYAYLEGETDILIALTHIGNSADQHLAENVDFFDVIIGGHSHSRIFEEQMVNGTPVVQAGSDSLFVGHFNLEFDGSDVTFNDYYLQDVDELTEVNEDVQAMVDGYNEEAEELLQEVIGYTNTGLSRDARNSRDTSLGNFITDAMRDAVDADMAITNNGGIRANIDEGEIRAADIYTVEPFGNELTEMEITGEDMRDVVEYSFSRFDRIDIQASGLSYTIYTDEDGAYADADLYVDGEPIEDDATYTLVTNDFMAEGGDGYDFSSATILQEAAGYITNAMFQLNDTLMDSEGAVDYEDGEGRIQVEEQE
;
A
#
# COMPACT_ATOMS: atom_id res chain seq x y z
N MET A 1 -27.49 5.26 -39.42
CA MET A 1 -28.32 4.64 -40.49
C MET A 1 -27.96 3.15 -40.57
N LYS A 2 -28.96 2.24 -40.55
CA LYS A 2 -28.89 0.74 -40.53
C LYS A 2 -28.39 0.19 -39.17
N LYS A 3 -29.14 -0.50 -38.29
CA LYS A 3 -30.23 -1.51 -38.35
C LYS A 3 -29.87 -2.80 -39.11
N HIS A 4 -29.54 -3.89 -38.42
CA HIS A 4 -30.42 -5.06 -38.18
C HIS A 4 -29.69 -6.33 -37.69
N ARG A 5 -30.21 -6.91 -36.59
CA ARG A 5 -30.67 -8.32 -36.40
C ARG A 5 -29.59 -9.31 -35.92
N SER A 6 -29.85 -10.34 -35.11
CA SER A 6 -30.91 -10.74 -34.17
C SER A 6 -30.59 -12.19 -33.74
N THR A 7 -30.93 -12.53 -32.48
CA THR A 7 -31.48 -13.83 -31.99
C THR A 7 -30.59 -15.06 -31.74
N LEU A 8 -30.56 -15.41 -30.43
CA LEU A 8 -30.89 -16.68 -29.74
C LEU A 8 -30.15 -17.97 -30.13
N HIS A 9 -29.66 -18.69 -29.10
CA HIS A 9 -30.05 -20.08 -28.78
C HIS A 9 -29.80 -20.44 -27.31
N ARG A 10 -30.88 -20.58 -26.53
CA ARG A 10 -30.95 -21.27 -25.22
C ARG A 10 -30.98 -22.78 -25.48
N LYS A 11 -30.17 -23.57 -24.79
CA LYS A 11 -30.35 -25.04 -24.70
C LYS A 11 -30.53 -25.46 -23.25
N VAL A 12 -31.67 -26.11 -23.05
CA VAL A 12 -32.14 -26.81 -21.86
C VAL A 12 -31.50 -28.20 -21.84
N PHE A 13 -30.98 -28.61 -20.68
CA PHE A 13 -30.94 -30.02 -20.29
C PHE A 13 -31.38 -30.13 -18.84
N GLY A 14 -32.46 -30.86 -18.61
CA GLY A 14 -32.82 -31.37 -17.30
C GLY A 14 -32.66 -32.88 -17.31
N VAL A 15 -32.14 -33.44 -16.22
CA VAL A 15 -32.46 -34.78 -15.74
C VAL A 15 -32.39 -34.75 -14.22
N ALA A 16 -33.52 -35.00 -13.57
CA ALA A 16 -33.63 -35.35 -12.17
C ALA A 16 -33.41 -36.86 -12.01
N MET A 17 -32.79 -37.31 -10.90
CA MET A 17 -33.28 -38.46 -10.13
C MET A 17 -32.48 -38.75 -8.84
N THR A 18 -33.23 -38.77 -7.73
CA THR A 18 -33.25 -39.79 -6.65
C THR A 18 -32.20 -39.76 -5.54
N THR A 19 -32.61 -39.16 -4.41
CA THR A 19 -32.79 -39.74 -3.06
C THR A 19 -31.89 -40.91 -2.63
N VAL A 20 -31.17 -40.77 -1.50
CA VAL A 20 -31.18 -41.71 -0.35
C VAL A 20 -30.77 -40.96 0.93
N LEU A 21 -31.64 -40.97 1.94
CA LEU A 21 -31.34 -40.70 3.35
C LEU A 21 -30.38 -41.77 3.91
N ALA A 22 -29.37 -41.36 4.67
CA ALA A 22 -28.70 -42.24 5.63
C ALA A 22 -28.53 -41.51 6.96
N VAL A 23 -29.36 -41.91 7.92
CA VAL A 23 -29.28 -41.58 9.34
C VAL A 23 -28.08 -42.31 9.94
N GLY A 24 -27.05 -41.56 10.33
CA GLY A 24 -25.89 -42.05 11.06
C GLY A 24 -26.08 -41.80 12.55
N THR A 25 -26.33 -42.86 13.31
CA THR A 25 -26.37 -42.85 14.78
C THR A 25 -24.94 -43.00 15.29
N PHE A 26 -24.41 -42.00 16.00
CA PHE A 26 -23.15 -42.15 16.74
C PHE A 26 -23.43 -42.56 18.17
N THR A 27 -22.99 -43.77 18.50
CA THR A 27 -22.96 -44.35 19.83
C THR A 27 -21.63 -43.99 20.51
N PHE A 28 -21.69 -43.32 21.66
CA PHE A 28 -20.55 -43.16 22.57
C PHE A 28 -20.05 -44.53 23.05
N SER A 29 -18.73 -44.77 22.97
CA SER A 29 -18.06 -45.88 23.66
C SER A 29 -17.19 -45.34 24.79
N ALA A 30 -17.70 -45.44 26.02
CA ALA A 30 -16.90 -45.27 27.24
C ALA A 30 -16.11 -46.56 27.52
N SER A 31 -14.78 -46.43 27.62
CA SER A 31 -13.89 -47.46 28.16
C SER A 31 -13.71 -47.24 29.66
N ALA A 32 -14.36 -48.09 30.46
CA ALA A 32 -14.15 -48.16 31.90
C ALA A 32 -12.84 -48.88 32.24
N ASN A 33 -12.08 -48.35 33.20
CA ASN A 33 -11.22 -49.18 34.04
C ASN A 33 -11.60 -49.04 35.52
N GLN A 34 -11.74 -50.20 36.16
CA GLN A 34 -12.45 -50.45 37.41
C GLN A 34 -11.63 -50.14 38.65
N GLY A 35 -12.29 -49.73 39.73
CA GLY A 35 -11.70 -49.66 41.06
C GLY A 35 -12.69 -49.55 42.22
N ASN A 36 -13.46 -50.62 42.47
CA ASN A 36 -14.19 -50.95 43.71
C ASN A 36 -15.36 -50.04 44.17
N GLY A 37 -16.57 -50.61 44.10
CA GLY A 37 -17.79 -49.97 44.56
C GLY A 37 -18.12 -50.14 46.03
N VAL A 38 -19.08 -49.31 46.46
CA VAL A 38 -20.19 -49.70 47.32
C VAL A 38 -21.41 -48.95 46.80
N GLY A 39 -22.42 -49.67 46.31
CA GLY A 39 -23.71 -49.08 46.01
C GLY A 39 -24.40 -48.67 47.31
N ASN A 40 -24.74 -47.39 47.42
CA ASN A 40 -25.82 -46.94 48.27
C ASN A 40 -26.41 -45.67 47.66
N GLY A 41 -27.68 -45.73 47.24
CA GLY A 41 -28.42 -44.55 46.83
C GLY A 41 -28.54 -43.61 48.03
N ASN A 42 -27.89 -42.46 47.93
CA ASN A 42 -28.12 -41.32 48.79
C ASN A 42 -27.64 -40.07 48.01
N SER A 43 -28.52 -39.10 47.83
CA SER A 43 -28.16 -37.72 47.46
C SER A 43 -27.10 -37.22 48.45
N GLY A 44 -25.84 -37.25 48.03
CA GLY A 44 -24.70 -36.82 48.83
C GLY A 44 -24.23 -35.48 48.32
N GLU A 45 -24.79 -34.40 48.87
CA GLU A 45 -24.10 -33.10 48.88
C GLU A 45 -22.72 -33.31 49.52
N THR A 46 -21.66 -33.02 48.76
CA THR A 46 -20.33 -32.81 49.32
C THR A 46 -20.43 -31.66 50.33
N PRO A 47 -19.81 -31.73 51.53
CA PRO A 47 -19.96 -30.65 52.52
C PRO A 47 -19.29 -29.36 52.01
N GLN A 48 -20.08 -28.47 51.41
CA GLN A 48 -19.64 -27.13 51.05
C GLN A 48 -19.30 -26.37 52.34
N GLY A 49 -18.21 -25.60 52.28
CA GLY A 49 -17.87 -24.66 53.35
C GLY A 49 -18.93 -23.55 53.43
N PRO A 50 -18.85 -22.64 54.41
CA PRO A 50 -19.64 -21.41 54.32
C PRO A 50 -19.26 -20.69 53.02
N LYS A 51 -20.23 -20.49 52.14
CA LYS A 51 -20.11 -19.62 50.95
C LYS A 51 -19.58 -18.26 51.37
N ARG A 52 -18.77 -17.64 50.52
CA ARG A 52 -18.28 -16.29 50.73
C ARG A 52 -19.12 -15.29 49.96
N ASP A 53 -19.25 -14.10 50.54
CA ASP A 53 -19.89 -12.98 49.89
C ASP A 53 -18.95 -12.49 48.77
N VAL A 54 -19.51 -12.31 47.57
CA VAL A 54 -18.82 -11.83 46.37
C VAL A 54 -19.21 -10.36 46.17
N GLU A 55 -18.23 -9.48 46.00
CA GLU A 55 -18.43 -8.04 45.78
C GLU A 55 -18.39 -7.67 44.29
N GLY A 56 -17.70 -8.45 43.47
CA GLY A 56 -17.60 -8.26 42.03
C GLY A 56 -17.13 -9.52 41.30
N VAL A 57 -17.45 -9.59 40.02
CA VAL A 57 -16.95 -10.61 39.09
C VAL A 57 -16.54 -9.89 37.81
N ASN A 58 -15.35 -10.19 37.31
CA ASN A 58 -14.87 -9.75 36.02
C ASN A 58 -14.65 -10.97 35.13
N VAL A 59 -15.41 -11.10 34.05
CA VAL A 59 -15.16 -12.15 33.05
C VAL A 59 -13.90 -11.73 32.29
N ILE A 60 -12.93 -12.64 32.15
CA ILE A 60 -11.63 -12.35 31.52
C ILE A 60 -11.65 -12.87 30.09
N ASP A 61 -12.01 -14.14 29.92
CA ASP A 61 -12.07 -14.84 28.64
C ASP A 61 -13.04 -16.03 28.72
N THR A 62 -13.20 -16.79 27.64
CA THR A 62 -14.12 -17.95 27.54
C THR A 62 -13.82 -19.10 28.51
N THR A 63 -12.68 -19.06 29.21
CA THR A 63 -12.20 -20.09 30.13
C THR A 63 -11.88 -19.57 31.53
N SER A 64 -11.95 -18.25 31.77
CA SER A 64 -11.54 -17.68 33.03
C SER A 64 -12.30 -16.41 33.45
N PHE A 65 -12.45 -16.25 34.77
CA PHE A 65 -13.03 -15.06 35.39
C PHE A 65 -12.36 -14.75 36.73
N GLU A 66 -12.32 -13.48 37.11
CA GLU A 66 -11.86 -13.02 38.41
C GLU A 66 -13.03 -12.77 39.36
N ILE A 67 -12.90 -13.27 40.59
CA ILE A 67 -13.83 -13.04 41.69
C ILE A 67 -13.20 -12.08 42.70
N ASP A 68 -13.91 -11.00 43.04
CA ASP A 68 -13.59 -10.17 44.19
C ASP A 68 -14.43 -10.59 45.41
N PHE A 69 -13.77 -11.13 46.43
CA PHE A 69 -14.41 -11.51 47.68
C PHE A 69 -14.44 -10.35 48.68
N ASP A 70 -15.50 -10.28 49.50
CA ASP A 70 -15.64 -9.30 50.59
C ASP A 70 -14.49 -9.31 51.62
N LYS A 71 -13.65 -10.36 51.61
CA LYS A 71 -12.49 -10.57 52.47
C LYS A 71 -11.44 -11.41 51.76
N THR A 72 -10.18 -11.18 52.14
CA THR A 72 -9.01 -11.97 51.68
C THR A 72 -9.23 -13.49 51.69
N PHE A 73 -8.87 -14.14 50.59
CA PHE A 73 -8.96 -15.57 50.34
C PHE A 73 -7.84 -16.36 51.05
N PRO A 74 -8.16 -17.38 51.88
CA PRO A 74 -7.18 -18.14 52.64
C PRO A 74 -6.29 -19.03 51.76
N GLN A 75 -5.00 -19.09 52.11
CA GLN A 75 -4.04 -19.92 51.39
C GLN A 75 -4.34 -21.41 51.59
N GLY A 76 -4.50 -22.16 50.48
CA GLY A 76 -4.78 -23.60 50.49
C GLY A 76 -6.25 -23.99 50.70
N LEU A 77 -7.18 -23.03 50.63
CA LEU A 77 -8.61 -23.32 50.52
C LEU A 77 -8.95 -23.52 49.04
N ALA A 78 -9.54 -24.66 48.69
CA ALA A 78 -10.01 -24.89 47.33
C ALA A 78 -11.25 -24.02 47.03
N VAL A 79 -11.25 -23.35 45.87
CA VAL A 79 -12.26 -22.34 45.51
C VAL A 79 -13.65 -22.96 45.37
N ASP A 80 -13.75 -24.16 44.80
CA ASP A 80 -14.95 -25.01 44.66
C ASP A 80 -15.69 -25.30 45.98
N ARG A 81 -15.06 -25.04 47.13
CA ARG A 81 -15.68 -25.21 48.45
C ARG A 81 -16.44 -24.00 48.95
N VAL A 82 -16.28 -22.84 48.31
CA VAL A 82 -16.81 -21.54 48.76
C VAL A 82 -17.51 -20.73 47.69
N VAL A 83 -17.48 -21.20 46.44
CA VAL A 83 -18.25 -20.64 45.31
C VAL A 83 -19.10 -21.72 44.67
N ASP A 84 -20.35 -21.36 44.34
CA ASP A 84 -21.16 -22.06 43.36
C ASP A 84 -21.23 -21.18 42.11
N VAL A 85 -20.87 -21.76 40.96
CA VAL A 85 -20.87 -21.08 39.66
C VAL A 85 -21.96 -21.70 38.80
N GLU A 86 -22.88 -20.89 38.30
CA GLU A 86 -23.92 -21.29 37.35
C GLU A 86 -23.95 -20.28 36.20
N VAL A 87 -24.08 -20.78 34.98
CA VAL A 87 -24.15 -19.98 33.75
C VAL A 87 -25.53 -20.22 33.14
N GLU A 88 -26.40 -19.22 33.11
CA GLU A 88 -27.70 -19.28 32.42
C GLU A 88 -27.55 -18.66 31.03
N LEU A 89 -27.63 -19.48 29.99
CA LEU A 89 -27.54 -19.06 28.60
C LEU A 89 -28.79 -18.28 28.16
N SER A 90 -28.66 -17.46 27.13
CA SER A 90 -29.75 -16.66 26.54
C SER A 90 -30.97 -17.49 26.09
N ASP A 91 -30.80 -18.79 25.80
CA ASP A 91 -31.89 -19.70 25.46
C ASP A 91 -32.58 -20.36 26.68
N GLY A 92 -32.08 -20.07 27.88
CA GLY A 92 -32.55 -20.57 29.17
C GLY A 92 -31.95 -21.91 29.61
N GLU A 93 -30.95 -22.43 28.91
CA GLU A 93 -30.15 -23.56 29.39
C GLU A 93 -29.20 -23.12 30.51
N THR A 94 -28.98 -23.99 31.50
CA THR A 94 -28.08 -23.72 32.63
C THR A 94 -26.90 -24.68 32.59
N VAL A 95 -25.70 -24.13 32.50
CA VAL A 95 -24.43 -24.86 32.50
C VAL A 95 -23.72 -24.61 33.83
N VAL A 96 -23.08 -25.65 34.37
CA VAL A 96 -22.26 -25.55 35.59
C VAL A 96 -20.81 -25.84 35.18
N PRO A 97 -19.98 -24.80 34.97
CA PRO A 97 -18.63 -24.99 34.45
C PRO A 97 -17.75 -25.77 35.45
N GLU A 98 -16.98 -26.74 34.95
CA GLU A 98 -16.04 -27.49 35.78
C GLU A 98 -14.81 -26.64 36.09
N ILE A 99 -14.62 -26.20 37.34
CA ILE A 99 -13.42 -25.47 37.75
C ILE A 99 -12.18 -26.36 37.63
N THR A 100 -11.21 -25.94 36.82
CA THR A 100 -9.99 -26.68 36.51
C THR A 100 -8.80 -26.20 37.34
N ASP A 101 -8.68 -24.90 37.57
CA ASP A 101 -7.64 -24.30 38.43
C ASP A 101 -8.10 -22.96 39.05
N TYR A 102 -7.30 -22.42 39.97
CA TYR A 102 -7.50 -21.06 40.48
C TYR A 102 -6.18 -20.42 40.97
N HIS A 103 -6.07 -19.12 40.76
CA HIS A 103 -4.96 -18.29 41.24
C HIS A 103 -5.45 -17.23 42.23
N VAL A 104 -4.80 -17.13 43.39
CA VAL A 104 -5.07 -16.05 44.37
C VAL A 104 -4.03 -14.97 44.16
N SER A 105 -4.47 -13.76 43.84
CA SER A 105 -3.55 -12.65 43.56
C SER A 105 -2.60 -12.39 44.74
N SER A 106 -1.32 -12.17 44.41
CA SER A 106 -0.29 -11.92 45.40
C SER A 106 -0.30 -10.49 45.94
N ASP A 107 -0.89 -9.56 45.19
CA ASP A 107 -0.97 -8.14 45.52
C ASP A 107 -2.25 -7.79 46.28
N ASP A 108 -3.38 -8.38 45.88
CA ASP A 108 -4.62 -8.36 46.64
C ASP A 108 -5.21 -9.75 46.78
N ARG A 109 -5.26 -10.23 48.01
CA ARG A 109 -5.73 -11.59 48.28
C ARG A 109 -7.25 -11.69 48.30
N SER A 110 -8.03 -10.62 48.17
CA SER A 110 -9.48 -10.74 47.93
C SER A 110 -9.79 -11.21 46.52
N LEU A 111 -8.88 -10.97 45.57
CA LEU A 111 -9.03 -11.32 44.16
C LEU A 111 -8.56 -12.76 43.90
N VAL A 112 -9.42 -13.52 43.24
CA VAL A 112 -9.15 -14.89 42.83
C VAL A 112 -9.57 -15.09 41.38
N THR A 113 -8.60 -15.33 40.50
CA THR A 113 -8.84 -15.79 39.13
C THR A 113 -9.18 -17.27 39.17
N VAL A 114 -10.27 -17.66 38.53
CA VAL A 114 -10.74 -19.03 38.43
C VAL A 114 -10.69 -19.44 36.97
N GLU A 115 -10.05 -20.57 36.71
CA GLU A 115 -10.04 -21.22 35.39
C GLU A 115 -11.08 -22.35 35.41
N HIS A 116 -11.82 -22.51 34.32
CA HIS A 116 -12.77 -23.60 34.15
C HIS A 116 -12.59 -24.31 32.82
N ALA A 117 -13.10 -25.54 32.74
CA ALA A 117 -13.20 -26.26 31.50
C ALA A 117 -14.18 -25.53 30.58
N ASN A 118 -13.76 -25.33 29.34
CA ASN A 118 -14.62 -24.81 28.28
C ASN A 118 -15.69 -25.87 27.97
N ASP A 119 -16.92 -25.66 28.46
CA ASP A 119 -18.07 -26.54 28.21
C ASP A 119 -18.94 -26.02 27.04
N ASP A 120 -18.34 -25.36 26.03
CA ASP A 120 -18.98 -24.64 24.90
C ASP A 120 -19.69 -23.35 25.35
N LEU A 121 -18.93 -22.36 25.84
CA LEU A 121 -19.45 -21.02 26.14
C LEU A 121 -19.18 -19.97 25.05
N GLU A 122 -18.36 -20.29 24.05
CA GLU A 122 -18.04 -19.43 22.90
C GLU A 122 -19.27 -19.20 22.01
N GLY A 123 -19.44 -17.97 21.52
CA GLY A 123 -20.64 -17.54 20.78
C GLY A 123 -21.91 -17.40 21.63
N LEU A 124 -21.81 -17.53 22.95
CA LEU A 124 -22.96 -17.49 23.86
C LEU A 124 -22.96 -16.26 24.74
N SER A 125 -24.15 -15.70 24.94
CA SER A 125 -24.43 -14.69 25.95
C SER A 125 -25.34 -15.26 27.04
N GLY A 126 -25.29 -14.67 28.23
CA GLY A 126 -26.10 -15.12 29.33
C GLY A 126 -25.80 -14.43 30.66
N LYS A 127 -26.14 -15.11 31.75
CA LYS A 127 -25.88 -14.69 33.12
C LYS A 127 -24.91 -15.63 33.82
N LEU A 128 -23.81 -15.08 34.30
CA LEU A 128 -22.90 -15.74 35.21
C LEU A 128 -23.33 -15.44 36.65
N SER A 129 -23.66 -16.50 37.39
CA SER A 129 -24.04 -16.45 38.80
C SER A 129 -22.92 -17.06 39.64
N ILE A 130 -22.36 -16.28 40.57
CA ILE A 130 -21.40 -16.76 41.57
C ILE A 130 -21.97 -16.53 42.96
N ASN A 131 -22.34 -17.62 43.64
CA ASN A 131 -23.12 -17.58 44.88
C ASN A 131 -24.43 -16.80 44.74
N ASP A 132 -24.50 -15.59 45.30
CA ASP A 132 -25.68 -14.71 45.24
C ASP A 132 -25.42 -13.47 44.35
N PHE A 133 -24.26 -13.40 43.68
CA PHE A 133 -23.89 -12.34 42.74
C PHE A 133 -24.20 -12.78 41.31
N GLU A 134 -24.82 -11.90 40.52
CA GLU A 134 -25.12 -12.12 39.10
C GLU A 134 -24.45 -11.02 38.28
N THR A 135 -23.81 -11.41 37.17
CA THR A 135 -23.39 -10.51 36.10
C THR A 135 -23.79 -11.09 34.75
N ASP A 136 -24.07 -10.22 33.78
CA ASP A 136 -24.24 -10.67 32.41
C ASP A 136 -22.84 -10.96 31.82
N PHE A 137 -22.75 -11.93 30.91
CA PHE A 137 -21.58 -12.18 30.06
C PHE A 137 -22.03 -12.28 28.61
N ASP A 138 -21.12 -11.93 27.71
CA ASP A 138 -21.27 -12.09 26.27
C ASP A 138 -19.94 -12.61 25.73
N TYR A 139 -19.88 -13.91 25.46
CA TYR A 139 -18.76 -14.50 24.74
C TYR A 139 -19.16 -14.49 23.27
N ALA A 140 -19.09 -13.34 22.60
CA ALA A 140 -19.34 -13.28 21.16
C ALA A 140 -18.48 -14.32 20.43
N GLU A 141 -18.95 -14.86 19.29
CA GLU A 141 -18.04 -15.53 18.37
C GLU A 141 -16.98 -14.47 18.03
N SER A 142 -15.70 -14.78 18.26
CA SER A 142 -14.62 -13.85 17.90
C SER A 142 -14.72 -13.60 16.40
N PHE A 143 -14.98 -12.36 16.02
CA PHE A 143 -14.96 -11.97 14.63
C PHE A 143 -13.51 -12.04 14.14
N SER A 144 -13.29 -12.75 13.04
CA SER A 144 -11.97 -12.89 12.43
C SER A 144 -12.02 -12.33 11.01
N LEU A 145 -11.05 -11.48 10.70
CA LEU A 145 -10.93 -10.79 9.42
C LEU A 145 -9.49 -10.86 8.92
N ASP A 146 -9.30 -11.57 7.82
CA ASP A 146 -8.03 -11.57 7.09
C ASP A 146 -7.94 -10.35 6.17
N ILE A 147 -6.83 -9.64 6.24
CA ILE A 147 -6.55 -8.51 5.37
C ILE A 147 -5.43 -8.91 4.42
N PHE A 148 -5.73 -8.90 3.12
CA PHE A 148 -4.73 -8.91 2.07
C PHE A 148 -4.46 -7.47 1.66
N HIS A 149 -3.19 -7.10 1.55
CA HIS A 149 -2.87 -5.76 1.08
C HIS A 149 -1.69 -5.70 0.11
N THR A 150 -1.77 -4.72 -0.79
CA THR A 150 -0.71 -4.31 -1.71
C THR A 150 -0.49 -2.80 -1.63
N ASN A 151 0.58 -2.33 -2.22
CA ASN A 151 0.91 -0.92 -2.39
C ASN A 151 1.97 -0.81 -3.50
N ASP A 152 2.07 0.36 -4.14
CA ASP A 152 3.15 0.71 -5.06
C ASP A 152 3.29 -0.33 -6.19
N ILE A 153 2.17 -0.70 -6.83
CA ILE A 153 2.15 -1.70 -7.90
C ILE A 153 2.86 -1.19 -9.17
N HIS A 154 2.83 0.11 -9.44
CA HIS A 154 3.54 0.74 -10.56
C HIS A 154 3.39 0.02 -11.90
N SER A 155 2.14 -0.25 -12.29
CA SER A 155 1.80 -0.89 -13.56
C SER A 155 2.38 -2.31 -13.75
N LYS A 156 2.92 -2.97 -12.71
CA LYS A 156 3.53 -4.32 -12.80
C LYS A 156 2.51 -5.45 -12.77
N ILE A 157 1.75 -5.58 -13.85
CA ILE A 157 0.63 -6.52 -13.93
C ILE A 157 1.02 -8.00 -14.10
N ASP A 158 2.27 -8.32 -14.43
CA ASP A 158 2.69 -9.67 -14.83
C ASP A 158 2.47 -10.74 -13.73
N ASN A 159 2.44 -10.30 -12.47
CA ASN A 159 2.28 -11.17 -11.29
C ASN A 159 0.83 -11.34 -10.83
N PHE A 160 -0.12 -10.61 -11.43
CA PHE A 160 -1.52 -10.56 -10.96
C PHE A 160 -2.20 -11.93 -10.97
N GLY A 161 -1.90 -12.78 -11.96
CA GLY A 161 -2.46 -14.14 -12.00
C GLY A 161 -2.09 -14.95 -10.76
N LYS A 162 -0.84 -14.84 -10.28
CA LYS A 162 -0.40 -15.53 -9.06
C LYS A 162 -0.98 -14.91 -7.80
N MET A 163 -0.96 -13.58 -7.71
CA MET A 163 -1.51 -12.84 -6.57
C MET A 163 -2.99 -13.16 -6.37
N SER A 164 -3.76 -13.11 -7.47
CA SER A 164 -5.18 -13.46 -7.48
C SER A 164 -5.41 -14.90 -7.00
N ALA A 165 -4.64 -15.88 -7.48
CA ALA A 165 -4.77 -17.26 -6.99
C ALA A 165 -4.48 -17.39 -5.49
N PHE A 166 -3.47 -16.68 -4.99
CA PHE A 166 -3.14 -16.69 -3.56
C PHE A 166 -4.25 -16.06 -2.72
N ILE A 167 -4.74 -14.88 -3.09
CA ILE A 167 -5.84 -14.19 -2.41
C ILE A 167 -7.11 -15.06 -2.44
N ASP A 168 -7.45 -15.64 -3.60
CA ASP A 168 -8.60 -16.55 -3.75
C ASP A 168 -8.48 -17.80 -2.87
N GLU A 169 -7.29 -18.40 -2.79
CA GLU A 169 -7.04 -19.61 -2.00
C GLU A 169 -7.13 -19.33 -0.50
N GLN A 170 -6.44 -18.29 -0.03
CA GLN A 170 -6.43 -17.94 1.39
C GLN A 170 -7.78 -17.35 1.83
N GLY A 171 -8.39 -16.48 1.03
CA GLY A 171 -9.72 -15.92 1.29
C GLY A 171 -10.84 -16.97 1.29
N ALA A 172 -10.65 -18.12 0.64
CA ALA A 172 -11.59 -19.24 0.73
C ALA A 172 -11.45 -20.07 2.02
N GLU A 173 -10.34 -19.92 2.75
CA GLU A 173 -10.09 -20.53 4.06
C GLU A 173 -10.45 -19.59 5.22
N ALA A 174 -10.46 -18.27 4.98
CA ALA A 174 -10.87 -17.24 5.92
C ALA A 174 -12.39 -17.24 6.19
N ASP A 175 -12.79 -16.82 7.40
CA ASP A 175 -14.20 -16.57 7.72
C ASP A 175 -14.69 -15.30 7.02
N ASN A 176 -13.91 -14.23 7.12
CA ASN A 176 -14.10 -12.97 6.41
C ASN A 176 -12.74 -12.47 5.90
N TYR A 177 -12.72 -11.78 4.76
CA TYR A 177 -11.51 -11.09 4.31
C TYR A 177 -11.82 -9.80 3.56
N LEU A 178 -10.81 -8.92 3.48
CA LEU A 178 -10.77 -7.76 2.59
C LEU A 178 -9.47 -7.76 1.78
N PHE A 179 -9.53 -7.24 0.56
CA PHE A 179 -8.34 -6.95 -0.25
C PHE A 179 -8.20 -5.43 -0.43
N LEU A 180 -7.12 -4.84 0.10
CA LEU A 180 -6.88 -3.40 0.12
C LEU A 180 -5.60 -3.01 -0.63
N ASP A 181 -5.56 -1.82 -1.22
CA ASP A 181 -4.37 -1.29 -1.88
C ASP A 181 -4.02 0.11 -1.39
N ALA A 182 -2.76 0.34 -1.01
CA ALA A 182 -2.33 1.59 -0.40
C ALA A 182 -1.83 2.64 -1.41
N GLY A 183 -2.20 2.58 -2.70
CA GLY A 183 -1.91 3.62 -3.69
C GLY A 183 -0.78 3.30 -4.65
N ASP A 184 -0.59 4.18 -5.66
CA ASP A 184 0.41 4.08 -6.73
C ASP A 184 0.30 2.80 -7.57
N ILE A 185 -0.88 2.59 -8.16
CA ILE A 185 -1.06 1.51 -9.13
C ILE A 185 -0.62 1.94 -10.53
N PHE A 186 -0.62 3.24 -10.83
CA PHE A 186 -0.23 3.79 -12.13
C PHE A 186 1.28 4.02 -12.26
N SER A 187 1.66 4.21 -13.52
CA SER A 187 2.99 4.53 -14.02
C SER A 187 4.07 3.46 -13.77
N GLY A 188 4.81 3.11 -14.83
CA GLY A 188 5.97 2.22 -14.72
C GLY A 188 6.01 1.07 -15.73
N ASN A 189 5.02 0.97 -16.63
CA ASN A 189 5.03 0.04 -17.76
C ASN A 189 4.12 0.51 -18.89
N ALA A 190 4.67 0.49 -20.12
CA ALA A 190 3.99 0.78 -21.38
C ALA A 190 2.59 0.15 -21.54
N VAL A 191 2.37 -1.07 -21.02
CA VAL A 191 1.07 -1.77 -21.13
C VAL A 191 -0.06 -0.96 -20.50
N VAL A 192 0.20 -0.41 -19.32
CA VAL A 192 -0.77 0.36 -18.54
C VAL A 192 -0.69 1.84 -18.92
N ASP A 193 0.53 2.36 -19.06
CA ASP A 193 0.81 3.77 -19.33
C ASP A 193 0.22 4.23 -20.67
N LEU A 194 0.34 3.41 -21.73
CA LEU A 194 -0.22 3.74 -23.05
C LEU A 194 -1.75 3.57 -23.15
N ASN A 195 -2.38 3.09 -22.07
CA ASN A 195 -3.84 2.98 -21.96
C ASN A 195 -4.39 3.83 -20.80
N ASP A 196 -3.63 4.82 -20.34
CA ASP A 196 -4.01 5.76 -19.29
C ASP A 196 -4.48 5.05 -17.98
N GLY A 197 -3.91 3.89 -17.64
CA GLY A 197 -4.29 3.16 -16.42
C GLY A 197 -5.44 2.15 -16.58
N GLU A 198 -6.11 2.06 -17.73
CA GLU A 198 -7.30 1.20 -17.91
C GLU A 198 -7.06 -0.29 -17.55
N PRO A 199 -5.95 -0.93 -17.98
CA PRO A 199 -5.75 -2.35 -17.77
C PRO A 199 -5.69 -2.75 -16.30
N ILE A 200 -4.98 -1.96 -15.48
CA ILE A 200 -4.77 -2.30 -14.08
C ILE A 200 -6.05 -2.16 -13.25
N VAL A 201 -6.87 -1.12 -13.50
CA VAL A 201 -8.16 -0.96 -12.83
C VAL A 201 -9.09 -2.14 -13.14
N ARG A 202 -9.13 -2.60 -14.39
CA ARG A 202 -9.93 -3.77 -14.76
C ARG A 202 -9.44 -5.07 -14.14
N LEU A 203 -8.12 -5.23 -14.02
CA LEU A 203 -7.53 -6.39 -13.36
C LEU A 203 -7.85 -6.38 -11.85
N LEU A 204 -7.75 -5.23 -11.18
CA LEU A 204 -8.09 -5.08 -9.77
C LEU A 204 -9.59 -5.29 -9.50
N ASN A 205 -10.46 -4.85 -10.42
CA ASN A 205 -11.88 -5.20 -10.38
C ASN A 205 -12.09 -6.72 -10.43
N GLU A 206 -11.40 -7.43 -11.33
CA GLU A 206 -11.50 -8.90 -11.45
C GLU A 206 -10.94 -9.61 -10.22
N MET A 207 -9.91 -9.06 -9.58
CA MET A 207 -9.32 -9.56 -8.34
C MET A 207 -10.16 -9.25 -7.09
N GLY A 208 -11.22 -8.46 -7.22
CA GLY A 208 -12.12 -8.14 -6.12
C GLY A 208 -11.50 -7.21 -5.08
N LEU A 209 -10.72 -6.21 -5.52
CA LEU A 209 -10.24 -5.15 -4.63
C LEU A 209 -11.41 -4.46 -3.92
N ASP A 210 -11.28 -4.18 -2.62
CA ASP A 210 -12.34 -3.63 -1.80
C ASP A 210 -12.31 -2.11 -1.68
N ALA A 211 -11.11 -1.56 -1.49
CA ALA A 211 -10.85 -0.14 -1.35
C ALA A 211 -9.36 0.15 -1.61
N MET A 212 -9.09 1.40 -1.98
CA MET A 212 -7.77 1.85 -2.35
C MET A 212 -7.51 3.28 -1.86
N ALA A 213 -6.31 3.55 -1.36
CA ALA A 213 -5.84 4.92 -1.14
C ALA A 213 -5.44 5.59 -2.46
N ILE A 214 -5.73 6.88 -2.62
CA ILE A 214 -5.19 7.66 -3.74
C ILE A 214 -3.72 7.97 -3.43
N GLY A 215 -2.81 7.52 -4.28
CA GLY A 215 -1.38 7.83 -4.27
C GLY A 215 -1.01 8.99 -5.20
N ASN A 216 0.29 9.23 -5.38
CA ASN A 216 0.79 10.32 -6.20
C ASN A 216 0.76 10.01 -7.70
N HIS A 217 1.00 8.77 -8.11
CA HIS A 217 1.02 8.40 -9.54
C HIS A 217 -0.38 8.31 -10.16
N GLU A 218 -1.43 8.32 -9.35
CA GLU A 218 -2.80 8.38 -9.83
C GLU A 218 -3.08 9.61 -10.73
N PHE A 219 -2.28 10.68 -10.61
CA PHE A 219 -2.41 11.92 -11.36
C PHE A 219 -1.53 11.99 -12.64
N ASP A 220 -0.66 11.01 -12.88
CA ASP A 220 0.39 11.10 -13.92
C ASP A 220 -0.15 11.17 -15.35
N TYR A 221 -1.29 10.53 -15.62
CA TYR A 221 -1.96 10.56 -16.92
C TYR A 221 -2.93 11.73 -17.07
N GLY A 222 -3.01 12.60 -16.05
CA GLY A 222 -3.86 13.77 -16.00
C GLY A 222 -5.26 13.50 -15.46
N GLN A 223 -5.94 14.59 -15.11
CA GLN A 223 -7.19 14.58 -14.34
C GLN A 223 -8.37 13.90 -15.05
N GLU A 224 -8.46 14.01 -16.37
CA GLU A 224 -9.51 13.35 -17.17
C GLU A 224 -9.30 11.83 -17.22
N ALA A 225 -8.05 11.36 -17.27
CA ALA A 225 -7.73 9.96 -17.21
C ALA A 225 -8.09 9.39 -15.84
N PHE A 226 -7.65 10.05 -14.75
CA PHE A 226 -7.98 9.65 -13.39
C PHE A 226 -9.50 9.57 -13.17
N ALA A 227 -10.26 10.61 -13.52
CA ALA A 227 -11.72 10.61 -13.39
C ALA A 227 -12.39 9.47 -14.20
N ALA A 228 -11.84 9.12 -15.37
CA ALA A 228 -12.33 7.99 -16.15
C ALA A 228 -11.98 6.63 -15.51
N ARG A 229 -10.90 6.54 -14.74
CA ARG A 229 -10.52 5.35 -13.95
C ARG A 229 -11.38 5.22 -12.69
N GLU A 230 -11.70 6.32 -12.02
CA GLU A 230 -12.67 6.35 -10.92
C GLU A 230 -14.04 5.83 -11.37
N GLU A 231 -14.55 6.26 -12.54
CA GLU A 231 -15.83 5.75 -13.07
C GLU A 231 -15.78 4.25 -13.43
N GLN A 232 -14.59 3.73 -13.73
CA GLN A 232 -14.38 2.34 -14.12
C GLN A 232 -14.22 1.39 -12.93
N ALA A 233 -13.74 1.89 -11.80
CA ALA A 233 -13.46 1.07 -10.62
C ALA A 233 -14.74 0.48 -10.01
N GLU A 234 -14.64 -0.76 -9.56
CA GLU A 234 -15.67 -1.44 -8.75
C GLU A 234 -15.32 -1.42 -7.24
N PHE A 235 -14.27 -0.67 -6.89
CA PHE A 235 -13.74 -0.45 -5.54
C PHE A 235 -13.72 1.05 -5.19
N ASP A 236 -13.64 1.35 -3.89
CA ASP A 236 -13.65 2.73 -3.40
C ASP A 236 -12.25 3.36 -3.49
N TRP A 237 -12.14 4.53 -4.15
CA TRP A 237 -10.95 5.39 -4.08
C TRP A 237 -11.11 6.39 -2.95
N LEU A 238 -10.18 6.37 -1.98
CA LEU A 238 -10.32 7.09 -0.72
C LEU A 238 -9.17 8.08 -0.51
N SER A 239 -9.50 9.27 0.00
CA SER A 239 -8.52 10.24 0.51
C SER A 239 -9.22 11.31 1.34
N ALA A 240 -8.94 11.37 2.64
CA ALA A 240 -9.57 12.31 3.56
C ALA A 240 -8.95 13.71 3.51
N ASN A 241 -7.66 13.80 3.17
CA ASN A 241 -6.92 15.06 3.16
C ASN A 241 -6.82 15.68 1.77
N MET A 242 -7.46 15.11 0.74
CA MET A 242 -7.57 15.69 -0.59
C MET A 242 -8.87 16.49 -0.72
N GLU A 243 -8.78 17.78 -1.08
CA GLU A 243 -9.91 18.67 -1.33
C GLU A 243 -9.93 19.13 -2.79
N VAL A 244 -11.07 18.96 -3.46
CA VAL A 244 -11.31 19.54 -4.79
C VAL A 244 -11.78 20.99 -4.63
N VAL A 245 -10.87 21.94 -4.84
CA VAL A 245 -11.14 23.39 -4.66
C VAL A 245 -11.59 24.09 -5.94
N ASP A 246 -11.38 23.49 -7.10
CA ASP A 246 -11.89 23.96 -8.38
C ASP A 246 -12.96 22.99 -8.92
N GLU A 247 -14.24 23.40 -8.85
CA GLU A 247 -15.37 22.60 -9.32
C GLU A 247 -15.40 22.39 -10.86
N ASP A 248 -14.53 23.08 -11.63
CA ASP A 248 -14.47 22.96 -13.09
C ASP A 248 -13.54 21.83 -13.58
N ILE A 249 -12.80 21.15 -12.68
CA ILE A 249 -11.95 20.00 -13.04
C ILE A 249 -12.75 18.69 -13.17
N ALA A 250 -12.14 17.67 -13.77
CA ALA A 250 -12.79 16.38 -14.02
C ALA A 250 -12.94 15.51 -12.76
N ILE A 251 -11.99 15.62 -11.84
CA ILE A 251 -11.91 14.81 -10.61
C ILE A 251 -13.04 15.20 -9.65
N GLN A 252 -13.70 14.20 -9.08
CA GLN A 252 -14.73 14.42 -8.04
C GLN A 252 -14.10 14.41 -6.66
N GLN A 253 -14.76 15.04 -5.69
CA GLN A 253 -14.32 14.98 -4.29
C GLN A 253 -14.31 13.50 -3.85
N PRO A 254 -13.14 12.93 -3.49
CA PRO A 254 -13.08 11.56 -2.98
C PRO A 254 -13.77 11.47 -1.62
N GLU A 255 -14.29 10.28 -1.33
CA GLU A 255 -14.77 9.98 0.02
C GLU A 255 -13.55 9.82 0.97
N PRO A 256 -13.64 10.34 2.20
CA PRO A 256 -12.54 10.26 3.15
C PRO A 256 -12.32 8.85 3.72
N TYR A 257 -13.39 8.07 3.77
CA TYR A 257 -13.43 6.72 4.32
C TYR A 257 -14.64 5.95 3.77
N THR A 258 -14.63 4.63 3.95
CA THR A 258 -15.80 3.76 3.77
C THR A 258 -16.00 2.91 5.02
N ILE A 259 -17.25 2.55 5.35
CA ILE A 259 -17.56 1.63 6.47
C ILE A 259 -18.32 0.43 5.90
N LYS A 260 -17.78 -0.77 6.12
CA LYS A 260 -18.37 -2.04 5.68
C LYS A 260 -18.89 -2.81 6.90
N GLU A 261 -20.18 -3.13 6.90
CA GLU A 261 -20.78 -4.07 7.87
C GLU A 261 -20.46 -5.50 7.42
N ILE A 262 -19.63 -6.22 8.16
CA ILE A 262 -19.22 -7.60 7.89
C ILE A 262 -19.64 -8.47 9.07
N ASP A 263 -20.60 -9.37 8.88
CA ASP A 263 -21.15 -10.23 9.93
C ASP A 263 -21.58 -9.49 11.23
N GLY A 264 -22.01 -8.23 11.09
CA GLY A 264 -22.46 -7.39 12.18
C GLY A 264 -21.38 -6.59 12.89
N VAL A 265 -20.14 -6.61 12.37
CA VAL A 265 -19.01 -5.78 12.79
C VAL A 265 -18.82 -4.64 11.78
N ASP A 266 -18.75 -3.40 12.25
CA ASP A 266 -18.55 -2.21 11.42
C ASP A 266 -17.04 -1.96 11.21
N VAL A 267 -16.53 -2.27 10.01
CA VAL A 267 -15.11 -2.09 9.64
C VAL A 267 -14.94 -0.79 8.84
N GLY A 268 -14.27 0.19 9.44
CA GLY A 268 -13.88 1.45 8.82
C GLY A 268 -12.55 1.38 8.10
N ILE A 269 -12.51 1.92 6.89
CA ILE A 269 -11.29 2.10 6.10
C ILE A 269 -11.16 3.60 5.82
N PHE A 270 -10.24 4.24 6.51
CA PHE A 270 -9.93 5.66 6.41
C PHE A 270 -8.65 5.87 5.61
N SER A 271 -8.59 6.89 4.75
CA SER A 271 -7.44 7.06 3.85
C SER A 271 -6.80 8.44 3.90
N LEU A 272 -5.49 8.48 3.67
CA LEU A 272 -4.67 9.68 3.59
C LEU A 272 -3.71 9.59 2.41
N THR A 273 -3.53 10.70 1.69
CA THR A 273 -2.59 10.86 0.59
C THR A 273 -1.44 11.77 0.99
N GLN A 274 -0.26 11.60 0.41
CA GLN A 274 0.90 12.47 0.65
C GLN A 274 0.56 13.95 0.41
N ASN A 275 1.13 14.84 1.24
CA ASN A 275 0.93 16.29 1.13
C ASN A 275 2.26 17.05 0.98
N PRO A 276 2.51 17.72 -0.16
CA PRO A 276 1.81 17.52 -1.44
C PRO A 276 2.18 16.15 -2.05
N PRO A 277 1.37 15.60 -2.96
CA PRO A 277 1.73 14.37 -3.68
C PRO A 277 2.99 14.54 -4.54
N ALA A 278 3.83 13.50 -4.58
CA ALA A 278 5.00 13.35 -5.42
C ALA A 278 4.65 13.16 -6.91
N THR A 279 4.09 14.19 -7.55
CA THR A 279 3.71 14.15 -8.98
C THR A 279 3.93 15.50 -9.64
N SER A 280 3.72 15.57 -10.96
CA SER A 280 3.80 16.83 -11.70
C SER A 280 2.80 17.85 -11.15
N PRO A 281 3.23 19.10 -10.88
CA PRO A 281 2.34 20.17 -10.42
C PRO A 281 1.13 20.41 -11.34
N SER A 282 1.27 20.10 -12.62
CA SER A 282 0.19 20.23 -13.61
C SER A 282 -0.96 19.24 -13.39
N GLY A 283 -0.68 18.04 -12.84
CA GLY A 283 -1.68 17.00 -12.57
C GLY A 283 -2.61 17.33 -11.41
N ILE A 284 -2.15 18.15 -10.47
CA ILE A 284 -2.85 18.48 -9.22
C ILE A 284 -3.42 19.91 -9.19
N VAL A 285 -3.44 20.62 -10.32
CA VAL A 285 -4.06 21.96 -10.40
C VAL A 285 -5.55 21.89 -10.04
N GLY A 286 -5.98 22.69 -9.07
CA GLY A 286 -7.38 22.69 -8.59
C GLY A 286 -7.65 21.71 -7.44
N LEU A 287 -6.61 21.01 -6.96
CA LEU A 287 -6.63 20.19 -5.75
C LEU A 287 -5.82 20.87 -4.64
N GLU A 288 -6.27 20.73 -3.39
CA GLU A 288 -5.50 21.06 -2.20
C GLU A 288 -5.33 19.79 -1.34
N PHE A 289 -4.16 19.63 -0.75
CA PHE A 289 -3.86 18.52 0.17
C PHE A 289 -3.56 19.08 1.56
N HIS A 290 -4.22 18.53 2.57
CA HIS A 290 -4.14 18.97 3.97
C HIS A 290 -3.17 18.12 4.78
N ASP A 291 -2.74 18.62 5.95
CA ASP A 291 -1.83 17.89 6.84
C ASP A 291 -2.47 16.58 7.32
N TYR A 292 -1.73 15.47 7.21
CA TYR A 292 -2.30 14.14 7.45
C TYR A 292 -2.66 13.90 8.92
N VAL A 293 -1.92 14.48 9.89
CA VAL A 293 -2.23 14.33 11.32
C VAL A 293 -3.43 15.21 11.67
N GLU A 294 -3.41 16.48 11.28
CA GLU A 294 -4.52 17.40 11.55
C GLU A 294 -5.81 16.87 10.92
N THR A 295 -5.76 16.35 9.68
CA THR A 295 -6.92 15.73 9.04
C THR A 295 -7.37 14.48 9.80
N ALA A 296 -6.49 13.55 10.17
CA ALA A 296 -6.89 12.36 10.92
C ALA A 296 -7.63 12.73 12.23
N GLU A 297 -7.14 13.72 12.99
CA GLU A 297 -7.80 14.19 14.21
C GLU A 297 -9.23 14.72 13.99
N GLU A 298 -9.55 15.27 12.81
CA GLU A 298 -10.91 15.69 12.46
C GLU A 298 -11.89 14.51 12.35
N TYR A 299 -11.38 13.32 12.02
CA TYR A 299 -12.13 12.08 11.87
C TYR A 299 -12.08 11.16 13.09
N ALA A 300 -11.54 11.63 14.23
CA ALA A 300 -11.48 10.86 15.48
C ALA A 300 -12.85 10.34 15.98
N TYR A 301 -13.97 10.88 15.48
CA TYR A 301 -15.29 10.36 15.81
C TYR A 301 -15.55 8.96 15.23
N LEU A 302 -14.79 8.51 14.23
CA LEU A 302 -14.91 7.18 13.63
C LEU A 302 -14.61 6.06 14.63
N GLU A 303 -13.72 6.29 15.61
CA GLU A 303 -13.46 5.35 16.72
C GLU A 303 -14.75 4.89 17.43
N GLY A 304 -15.76 5.77 17.51
CA GLY A 304 -17.06 5.44 18.12
C GLY A 304 -18.14 4.99 17.15
N GLU A 305 -17.86 4.98 15.84
CA GLU A 305 -18.77 4.56 14.75
C GLU A 305 -18.34 3.25 14.09
N THR A 306 -17.15 2.72 14.43
CA THR A 306 -16.59 1.49 13.88
C THR A 306 -16.11 0.59 15.02
N ASP A 307 -16.16 -0.72 14.79
CA ASP A 307 -15.59 -1.73 15.69
C ASP A 307 -14.10 -2.00 15.35
N ILE A 308 -13.73 -1.86 14.07
CA ILE A 308 -12.36 -1.93 13.57
C ILE A 308 -12.10 -0.72 12.68
N LEU A 309 -11.01 0.02 12.89
CA LEU A 309 -10.64 1.20 12.11
C LEU A 309 -9.23 1.08 11.54
N ILE A 310 -9.18 0.86 10.22
CA ILE A 310 -7.96 0.73 9.42
C ILE A 310 -7.61 2.09 8.81
N ALA A 311 -6.37 2.53 8.96
CA ALA A 311 -5.81 3.60 8.13
C ALA A 311 -5.12 3.00 6.91
N LEU A 312 -5.62 3.26 5.72
CA LEU A 312 -5.03 2.89 4.43
C LEU A 312 -4.37 4.13 3.82
N THR A 313 -3.05 4.22 3.87
CA THR A 313 -2.36 5.50 3.65
C THR A 313 -1.34 5.42 2.52
N HIS A 314 -1.20 6.53 1.80
CA HIS A 314 -0.15 6.74 0.82
C HIS A 314 0.71 7.94 1.20
N ILE A 315 1.32 7.91 2.40
CA ILE A 315 2.12 9.02 2.96
C ILE A 315 3.58 8.65 3.22
N GLY A 316 3.93 7.37 3.08
CA GLY A 316 5.27 6.83 3.31
C GLY A 316 5.50 6.37 4.74
N ASN A 317 6.26 5.29 4.91
CA ASN A 317 6.45 4.60 6.19
C ASN A 317 6.92 5.51 7.35
N SER A 318 7.81 6.47 7.08
CA SER A 318 8.24 7.41 8.14
C SER A 318 7.09 8.32 8.61
N ALA A 319 6.21 8.73 7.70
CA ALA A 319 5.03 9.51 8.03
C ALA A 319 3.93 8.64 8.67
N ASP A 320 3.80 7.37 8.29
CA ASP A 320 2.89 6.41 8.94
C ASP A 320 3.28 6.18 10.41
N GLN A 321 4.57 6.01 10.70
CA GLN A 321 5.06 5.95 12.07
C GLN A 321 4.79 7.27 12.81
N HIS A 322 4.95 8.41 12.15
CA HIS A 322 4.62 9.71 12.76
C HIS A 322 3.11 9.86 13.03
N LEU A 323 2.26 9.35 12.15
CA LEU A 323 0.81 9.32 12.33
C LEU A 323 0.46 8.48 13.57
N ALA A 324 0.98 7.26 13.68
CA ALA A 324 0.77 6.39 14.85
C ALA A 324 1.32 6.97 16.17
N GLU A 325 2.34 7.82 16.12
CA GLU A 325 2.84 8.53 17.30
C GLU A 325 1.86 9.61 17.82
N ASN A 326 1.01 10.16 16.94
CA ASN A 326 0.12 11.29 17.27
C ASN A 326 -1.37 10.92 17.29
N VAL A 327 -1.75 9.82 16.64
CA VAL A 327 -3.13 9.33 16.52
C VAL A 327 -3.19 7.90 17.04
N ASP A 328 -4.01 7.66 18.07
CA ASP A 328 -4.04 6.40 18.83
C ASP A 328 -5.33 5.59 18.68
N PHE A 329 -6.24 5.99 17.79
CA PHE A 329 -7.53 5.33 17.57
C PHE A 329 -7.56 4.37 16.36
N PHE A 330 -6.44 4.19 15.66
CA PHE A 330 -6.34 3.23 14.55
C PHE A 330 -5.87 1.86 15.06
N ASP A 331 -6.55 0.80 14.64
CA ASP A 331 -6.18 -0.58 14.96
C ASP A 331 -5.00 -1.08 14.14
N VAL A 332 -4.83 -0.55 12.92
CA VAL A 332 -3.70 -0.83 12.02
C VAL A 332 -3.52 0.29 11.00
N ILE A 333 -2.28 0.56 10.62
CA ILE A 333 -1.92 1.43 9.49
C ILE A 333 -1.27 0.59 8.38
N ILE A 334 -1.87 0.61 7.20
CA ILE A 334 -1.39 -0.03 5.98
C ILE A 334 -0.88 1.07 5.04
N GLY A 335 0.44 1.17 4.89
CA GLY A 335 1.09 2.24 4.14
C GLY A 335 1.51 1.87 2.71
N GLY A 336 1.87 2.91 1.93
CA GLY A 336 2.47 2.86 0.59
C GLY A 336 3.59 3.89 0.43
N HIS A 337 3.85 4.35 -0.80
CA HIS A 337 4.78 5.41 -1.22
C HIS A 337 6.28 5.09 -1.05
N SER A 338 6.69 4.59 0.12
CA SER A 338 8.13 4.43 0.45
C SER A 338 8.77 3.12 -0.02
N HIS A 339 8.00 2.27 -0.70
CA HIS A 339 8.35 0.92 -1.16
C HIS A 339 8.94 0.04 -0.05
N SER A 340 8.58 0.29 1.21
CA SER A 340 9.15 -0.37 2.38
C SER A 340 8.73 -1.83 2.42
N ARG A 341 9.71 -2.74 2.49
CA ARG A 341 9.47 -4.18 2.71
C ARG A 341 9.49 -4.49 4.20
N ILE A 342 8.32 -4.46 4.82
CA ILE A 342 8.16 -4.68 6.27
C ILE A 342 7.84 -6.18 6.49
N PHE A 343 8.86 -6.98 6.81
CA PHE A 343 8.67 -8.44 7.02
C PHE A 343 8.06 -8.80 8.39
N GLU A 344 8.12 -7.88 9.35
CA GLU A 344 7.54 -7.97 10.70
C GLU A 344 6.94 -6.60 11.01
N GLU A 345 5.75 -6.56 11.61
CA GLU A 345 5.01 -5.33 11.85
C GLU A 345 5.79 -4.33 12.72
N GLN A 346 5.68 -3.06 12.37
CA GLN A 346 6.32 -1.99 13.15
C GLN A 346 5.32 -1.47 14.18
N MET A 347 5.43 -1.94 15.43
CA MET A 347 4.59 -1.45 16.52
C MET A 347 5.01 -0.05 16.96
N VAL A 348 4.14 0.94 16.72
CA VAL A 348 4.34 2.34 17.12
C VAL A 348 3.18 2.78 18.01
N ASN A 349 3.51 3.14 19.25
CA ASN A 349 2.52 3.56 20.26
C ASN A 349 1.34 2.58 20.49
N GLY A 350 1.51 1.30 20.13
CA GLY A 350 0.45 0.30 20.25
C GLY A 350 -0.28 -0.02 18.94
N THR A 351 -0.05 0.77 17.89
CA THR A 351 -0.61 0.55 16.55
C THR A 351 0.43 -0.15 15.65
N PRO A 352 0.08 -1.26 14.99
CA PRO A 352 0.91 -1.90 13.97
C PRO A 352 0.93 -1.06 12.68
N VAL A 353 2.14 -0.85 12.14
CA VAL A 353 2.37 -0.23 10.83
C VAL A 353 2.98 -1.27 9.88
N VAL A 354 2.38 -1.42 8.70
CA VAL A 354 2.74 -2.45 7.71
C VAL A 354 2.82 -1.88 6.28
N GLN A 355 3.65 -2.49 5.43
CA GLN A 355 3.83 -2.15 4.02
C GLN A 355 4.42 -3.35 3.24
N ALA A 356 3.99 -3.56 2.00
CA ALA A 356 4.27 -4.75 1.20
C ALA A 356 5.32 -4.54 0.08
N GLY A 357 6.26 -3.61 0.23
CA GLY A 357 7.26 -3.38 -0.81
C GLY A 357 6.68 -2.65 -2.02
N SER A 358 6.87 -3.17 -3.23
CA SER A 358 6.43 -2.56 -4.50
C SER A 358 6.35 -3.61 -5.62
N ASP A 359 5.93 -3.19 -6.82
CA ASP A 359 6.08 -3.89 -8.09
C ASP A 359 5.35 -5.24 -8.17
N SER A 360 4.28 -5.42 -7.37
CA SER A 360 3.56 -6.69 -7.27
C SER A 360 4.47 -7.88 -6.92
N LEU A 361 5.54 -7.63 -6.15
CA LEU A 361 6.46 -8.67 -5.69
C LEU A 361 6.00 -9.34 -4.41
N PHE A 362 5.19 -8.65 -3.61
CA PHE A 362 4.65 -9.19 -2.37
C PHE A 362 3.16 -8.89 -2.22
N VAL A 363 2.46 -9.78 -1.52
CA VAL A 363 1.13 -9.53 -0.96
C VAL A 363 1.27 -9.60 0.56
N GLY A 364 0.92 -8.53 1.26
CA GLY A 364 0.85 -8.53 2.71
C GLY A 364 -0.41 -9.26 3.18
N HIS A 365 -0.27 -10.02 4.27
CA HIS A 365 -1.38 -10.72 4.90
C HIS A 365 -1.27 -10.59 6.42
N PHE A 366 -2.37 -10.27 7.09
CA PHE A 366 -2.51 -10.37 8.53
C PHE A 366 -3.96 -10.65 8.90
N ASN A 367 -4.18 -11.05 10.15
CA ASN A 367 -5.50 -11.31 10.71
C ASN A 367 -5.84 -10.30 11.81
N LEU A 368 -7.07 -9.81 11.82
CA LEU A 368 -7.65 -9.02 12.90
C LEU A 368 -8.73 -9.85 13.60
N GLU A 369 -8.56 -10.07 14.90
CA GLU A 369 -9.58 -10.69 15.75
C GLU A 369 -10.26 -9.62 16.62
N PHE A 370 -11.59 -9.58 16.60
CA PHE A 370 -12.40 -8.69 17.43
C PHE A 370 -13.29 -9.50 18.36
N ASP A 371 -13.17 -9.25 19.67
CA ASP A 371 -13.91 -9.99 20.71
C ASP A 371 -15.20 -9.28 21.19
N GLY A 372 -15.58 -8.19 20.52
CA GLY A 372 -16.67 -7.31 20.93
C GLY A 372 -16.21 -6.09 21.74
N SER A 373 -14.92 -6.02 22.10
CA SER A 373 -14.34 -4.88 22.82
C SER A 373 -12.96 -4.47 22.35
N ASP A 374 -12.05 -5.42 22.12
CA ASP A 374 -10.67 -5.17 21.76
C ASP A 374 -10.36 -5.83 20.41
N VAL A 375 -9.50 -5.17 19.61
CA VAL A 375 -8.97 -5.71 18.35
C VAL A 375 -7.56 -6.24 18.58
N THR A 376 -7.30 -7.46 18.13
CA THR A 376 -5.97 -8.10 18.19
C THR A 376 -5.42 -8.28 16.79
N PHE A 377 -4.21 -7.75 16.54
CA PHE A 377 -3.46 -7.94 15.31
C PHE A 377 -2.58 -9.19 15.38
N ASN A 378 -2.77 -10.12 14.44
CA ASN A 378 -2.12 -11.43 14.44
C ASN A 378 -1.54 -11.80 13.07
N ASP A 379 -0.60 -12.74 13.08
CA ASP A 379 -0.15 -13.51 11.91
C ASP A 379 0.26 -12.70 10.68
N TYR A 380 0.92 -11.55 10.87
CA TYR A 380 1.44 -10.75 9.77
C TYR A 380 2.61 -11.42 9.04
N TYR A 381 2.56 -11.44 7.71
CA TYR A 381 3.69 -11.77 6.86
C TYR A 381 3.55 -11.15 5.46
N LEU A 382 4.68 -11.10 4.74
CA LEU A 382 4.70 -10.79 3.31
C LEU A 382 4.87 -12.08 2.49
N GLN A 383 3.88 -12.39 1.66
CA GLN A 383 3.97 -13.48 0.70
C GLN A 383 4.78 -13.03 -0.52
N ASP A 384 5.97 -13.60 -0.72
CA ASP A 384 6.76 -13.42 -1.94
C ASP A 384 6.05 -14.10 -3.13
N VAL A 385 5.70 -13.33 -4.15
CA VAL A 385 4.96 -13.81 -5.32
C VAL A 385 5.82 -14.74 -6.20
N ASP A 386 7.15 -14.64 -6.13
CA ASP A 386 8.03 -15.57 -6.84
C ASP A 386 7.98 -16.98 -6.26
N GLU A 387 7.59 -17.13 -5.00
CA GLU A 387 7.43 -18.43 -4.34
C GLU A 387 6.10 -19.12 -4.71
N LEU A 388 5.14 -18.38 -5.26
CA LEU A 388 3.83 -18.89 -5.68
C LEU A 388 3.91 -19.64 -7.01
N THR A 389 3.20 -20.76 -7.10
CA THR A 389 3.13 -21.58 -8.33
C THR A 389 1.73 -21.67 -8.94
N GLU A 390 0.69 -21.50 -8.13
CA GLU A 390 -0.69 -21.48 -8.61
C GLU A 390 -1.00 -20.13 -9.27
N VAL A 391 -1.91 -20.14 -10.23
CA VAL A 391 -2.26 -18.98 -11.05
C VAL A 391 -3.77 -18.98 -11.30
N ASN A 392 -4.42 -17.83 -11.14
CA ASN A 392 -5.79 -17.61 -11.57
C ASN A 392 -5.76 -17.42 -13.10
N GLU A 393 -6.24 -18.43 -13.81
CA GLU A 393 -6.17 -18.51 -15.28
C GLU A 393 -7.01 -17.42 -15.98
N ASP A 394 -8.08 -16.91 -15.34
CA ASP A 394 -8.92 -15.87 -15.93
C ASP A 394 -8.21 -14.50 -15.84
N VAL A 395 -7.63 -14.17 -14.67
CA VAL A 395 -6.79 -12.97 -14.49
C VAL A 395 -5.54 -13.04 -15.36
N GLN A 396 -4.86 -14.20 -15.40
CA GLN A 396 -3.68 -14.36 -16.25
C GLN A 396 -4.01 -14.19 -17.73
N ALA A 397 -5.17 -14.66 -18.19
CA ALA A 397 -5.60 -14.45 -19.57
C ALA A 397 -5.85 -12.96 -19.90
N MET A 398 -6.28 -12.16 -18.92
CA MET A 398 -6.37 -10.70 -19.08
C MET A 398 -4.99 -10.07 -19.20
N VAL A 399 -4.06 -10.41 -18.29
CA VAL A 399 -2.66 -9.95 -18.33
C VAL A 399 -2.02 -10.27 -19.68
N ASP A 400 -2.12 -11.52 -20.14
CA ASP A 400 -1.58 -11.96 -21.43
C ASP A 400 -2.19 -11.17 -22.60
N GLY A 401 -3.49 -10.87 -22.54
CA GLY A 401 -4.18 -10.05 -23.53
C GLY A 401 -3.67 -8.61 -23.59
N TYR A 402 -3.50 -7.97 -22.43
CA TYR A 402 -2.96 -6.62 -22.36
C TYR A 402 -1.50 -6.55 -22.84
N ASN A 403 -0.68 -7.54 -22.48
CA ASN A 403 0.68 -7.66 -22.96
C ASN A 403 0.74 -7.84 -24.50
N GLU A 404 -0.20 -8.57 -25.10
CA GLU A 404 -0.31 -8.68 -26.57
C GLU A 404 -0.77 -7.36 -27.21
N GLU A 405 -1.72 -6.64 -26.61
CA GLU A 405 -2.19 -5.33 -27.08
C GLU A 405 -1.11 -4.25 -26.99
N ALA A 406 -0.26 -4.29 -25.97
CA ALA A 406 0.86 -3.37 -25.81
C ALA A 406 1.85 -3.44 -26.98
N GLU A 407 2.00 -4.60 -27.65
CA GLU A 407 2.82 -4.68 -28.86
C GLU A 407 2.28 -3.78 -29.99
N GLU A 408 0.96 -3.60 -30.09
CA GLU A 408 0.34 -2.70 -31.07
C GLU A 408 0.49 -1.23 -30.64
N LEU A 409 0.27 -0.92 -29.36
CA LEU A 409 0.39 0.45 -28.83
C LEU A 409 1.82 0.97 -28.88
N LEU A 410 2.81 0.12 -28.60
CA LEU A 410 4.22 0.45 -28.77
C LEU A 410 4.56 0.83 -30.22
N GLN A 411 3.78 0.36 -31.21
CA GLN A 411 3.93 0.74 -32.60
C GLN A 411 3.13 2.00 -32.97
N GLU A 412 2.35 2.59 -32.08
CA GLU A 412 1.64 3.84 -32.36
C GLU A 412 2.62 4.99 -32.62
N VAL A 413 2.25 5.86 -33.56
CA VAL A 413 3.02 7.08 -33.87
C VAL A 413 2.52 8.18 -32.96
N ILE A 414 3.36 8.60 -32.02
CA ILE A 414 3.08 9.64 -31.03
C ILE A 414 3.58 11.02 -31.48
N GLY A 415 4.44 11.06 -32.49
CA GLY A 415 5.06 12.30 -32.91
C GLY A 415 5.86 12.17 -34.19
N TYR A 416 6.59 13.25 -34.50
CA TYR A 416 7.44 13.30 -35.68
C TYR A 416 8.68 14.15 -35.41
N THR A 417 9.85 13.72 -35.88
CA THR A 417 11.09 14.52 -35.90
C THR A 417 11.60 14.67 -37.32
N ASN A 418 11.91 15.90 -37.74
CA ASN A 418 12.43 16.18 -39.08
C ASN A 418 13.92 15.90 -39.22
N THR A 419 14.63 15.77 -38.10
CA THR A 419 16.10 15.61 -38.09
C THR A 419 16.58 14.35 -37.40
N GLY A 420 15.71 13.69 -36.63
CA GLY A 420 16.09 12.61 -35.71
C GLY A 420 16.65 13.19 -34.41
N LEU A 421 16.67 12.37 -33.36
CA LEU A 421 17.23 12.71 -32.06
C LEU A 421 18.39 11.74 -31.75
N SER A 422 19.61 12.26 -31.68
CA SER A 422 20.82 11.48 -31.50
C SER A 422 21.42 11.63 -30.10
N ARG A 423 22.09 10.57 -29.65
CA ARG A 423 22.99 10.52 -28.49
C ARG A 423 24.46 10.35 -28.87
N ASP A 424 24.81 10.29 -30.15
CA ASP A 424 26.11 9.78 -30.59
C ASP A 424 27.30 10.64 -30.14
N ALA A 425 27.10 11.97 -30.03
CA ALA A 425 28.14 12.92 -29.65
C ALA A 425 28.25 13.24 -28.14
N ARG A 426 27.46 12.55 -27.31
CA ARG A 426 27.25 12.85 -25.89
C ARG A 426 28.49 12.88 -24.99
N ASN A 427 29.57 12.23 -25.42
CA ASN A 427 30.83 12.20 -24.67
C ASN A 427 31.67 13.48 -24.91
N SER A 428 31.22 14.38 -25.78
CA SER A 428 32.02 15.51 -26.27
C SER A 428 31.23 16.82 -26.33
N ARG A 429 29.91 16.78 -26.23
CA ARG A 429 29.00 17.93 -26.22
C ARG A 429 27.59 17.47 -25.83
N ASP A 430 26.67 18.41 -25.73
CA ASP A 430 25.24 18.13 -25.67
C ASP A 430 24.73 17.56 -27.00
N THR A 431 23.69 16.73 -26.92
CA THR A 431 23.08 16.10 -28.10
C THR A 431 21.59 16.34 -28.14
N SER A 432 21.02 16.28 -29.35
CA SER A 432 19.58 16.51 -29.56
C SER A 432 18.70 15.66 -28.63
N LEU A 433 19.03 14.37 -28.48
CA LEU A 433 18.28 13.50 -27.57
C LEU A 433 18.55 13.79 -26.08
N GLY A 434 19.79 14.18 -25.73
CA GLY A 434 20.11 14.59 -24.37
C GLY A 434 19.33 15.82 -23.95
N ASN A 435 19.28 16.81 -24.83
CA ASN A 435 18.54 18.05 -24.66
C ASN A 435 17.05 17.79 -24.50
N PHE A 436 16.44 17.00 -25.39
CA PHE A 436 15.04 16.62 -25.29
C PHE A 436 14.70 15.97 -23.94
N ILE A 437 15.48 15.00 -23.50
CA ILE A 437 15.22 14.29 -22.23
C ILE A 437 15.36 15.24 -21.05
N THR A 438 16.44 16.04 -20.99
CA THR A 438 16.63 16.96 -19.86
C THR A 438 15.65 18.12 -19.87
N ASP A 439 15.18 18.58 -21.04
CA ASP A 439 14.09 19.56 -21.12
C ASP A 439 12.79 18.94 -20.59
N ALA A 440 12.50 17.68 -20.97
CA ALA A 440 11.33 16.97 -20.46
C ALA A 440 11.36 16.83 -18.95
N MET A 441 12.50 16.41 -18.39
CA MET A 441 12.70 16.32 -16.94
C MET A 441 12.51 17.67 -16.24
N ARG A 442 13.14 18.74 -16.78
CA ARG A 442 13.09 20.08 -16.22
C ARG A 442 11.67 20.66 -16.22
N ASP A 443 10.96 20.51 -17.34
CA ASP A 443 9.62 21.05 -17.53
C ASP A 443 8.58 20.30 -16.66
N ALA A 444 8.77 19.01 -16.41
CA ALA A 444 7.85 18.20 -15.62
C ALA A 444 7.67 18.67 -14.17
N VAL A 445 8.74 19.21 -13.57
CA VAL A 445 8.80 19.67 -12.17
C VAL A 445 9.09 21.18 -12.01
N ASP A 446 9.20 21.94 -13.10
CA ASP A 446 9.53 23.38 -13.09
C ASP A 446 10.85 23.72 -12.35
N ALA A 447 11.90 22.94 -12.58
CA ALA A 447 13.21 23.12 -11.94
C ALA A 447 14.11 24.15 -12.68
N ASP A 448 15.06 24.76 -11.97
CA ASP A 448 16.06 25.64 -12.57
C ASP A 448 16.94 24.85 -13.56
N MET A 449 17.33 23.63 -13.19
CA MET A 449 18.23 22.76 -13.94
C MET A 449 17.73 21.32 -13.99
N ALA A 450 18.07 20.62 -15.07
CA ALA A 450 17.98 19.16 -15.13
C ALA A 450 19.28 18.54 -15.62
N ILE A 451 19.65 17.40 -15.06
CA ILE A 451 20.77 16.58 -15.55
C ILE A 451 20.38 15.11 -15.64
N THR A 452 21.03 14.38 -16.56
CA THR A 452 20.93 12.92 -16.61
C THR A 452 22.22 12.32 -17.14
N ASN A 453 22.60 11.15 -16.66
CA ASN A 453 23.82 10.47 -17.05
C ASN A 453 23.70 9.89 -18.47
N ASN A 454 24.81 9.92 -19.21
CA ASN A 454 24.91 9.38 -20.57
C ASN A 454 24.60 7.88 -20.66
N GLY A 455 24.73 7.16 -19.55
CA GLY A 455 24.38 5.75 -19.39
C GLY A 455 22.88 5.47 -19.47
N GLY A 456 22.05 6.39 -18.98
CA GLY A 456 20.58 6.30 -18.95
C GLY A 456 19.93 6.36 -20.33
N ILE A 457 20.51 7.15 -21.25
CA ILE A 457 19.98 7.29 -22.62
C ILE A 457 20.48 6.10 -23.47
N ARG A 458 19.61 5.31 -24.11
CA ARG A 458 20.00 4.00 -24.68
C ARG A 458 20.02 3.89 -26.20
N ALA A 459 19.17 4.63 -26.89
CA ALA A 459 19.04 4.58 -28.34
C ALA A 459 19.07 5.97 -28.97
N ASN A 460 19.06 6.01 -30.30
CA ASN A 460 18.72 7.20 -31.09
C ASN A 460 17.26 7.06 -31.53
N ILE A 461 16.60 8.18 -31.84
CA ILE A 461 15.33 8.21 -32.56
C ILE A 461 15.63 8.66 -34.00
N ASP A 462 15.27 7.84 -34.97
CA ASP A 462 15.55 8.14 -36.38
C ASP A 462 14.67 9.30 -36.89
N GLU A 463 15.12 9.98 -37.96
CA GLU A 463 14.30 10.95 -38.69
C GLU A 463 13.00 10.29 -39.16
N GLY A 464 11.86 10.92 -38.84
CA GLY A 464 10.54 10.43 -39.22
C GLY A 464 9.56 10.35 -38.07
N GLU A 465 8.71 9.32 -38.12
CA GLU A 465 7.71 9.03 -37.09
C GLU A 465 8.40 8.64 -35.79
N ILE A 466 8.00 9.27 -34.69
CA ILE A 466 8.34 8.86 -33.33
C ILE A 466 7.24 7.94 -32.84
N ARG A 467 7.62 6.74 -32.37
CA ARG A 467 6.69 5.78 -31.76
C ARG A 467 6.84 5.73 -30.25
N ALA A 468 5.81 5.25 -29.57
CA ALA A 468 5.89 4.98 -28.13
C ALA A 468 7.05 4.03 -27.79
N ALA A 469 7.29 2.99 -28.61
CA ALA A 469 8.44 2.11 -28.46
C ALA A 469 9.79 2.84 -28.47
N ASP A 470 9.91 3.97 -29.18
CA ASP A 470 11.17 4.70 -29.25
C ASP A 470 11.50 5.34 -27.89
N ILE A 471 10.49 5.88 -27.18
CA ILE A 471 10.65 6.45 -25.83
C ILE A 471 11.12 5.37 -24.85
N TYR A 472 10.41 4.25 -24.76
CA TYR A 472 10.78 3.13 -23.89
C TYR A 472 12.10 2.44 -24.29
N THR A 473 12.49 2.52 -25.57
CA THR A 473 13.79 2.02 -26.00
C THR A 473 14.92 2.98 -25.60
N VAL A 474 14.63 4.27 -25.52
CA VAL A 474 15.58 5.31 -25.10
C VAL A 474 15.79 5.31 -23.58
N GLU A 475 14.72 5.20 -22.80
CA GLU A 475 14.71 5.12 -21.33
C GLU A 475 14.00 3.80 -20.93
N PRO A 476 14.73 2.67 -20.83
CA PRO A 476 14.15 1.38 -20.52
C PRO A 476 14.24 1.01 -19.03
N PHE A 477 14.69 1.93 -18.19
CA PHE A 477 15.00 1.62 -16.79
C PHE A 477 13.81 1.86 -15.88
N GLY A 478 12.85 2.69 -16.32
CA GLY A 478 11.77 3.12 -15.45
C GLY A 478 12.31 4.02 -14.34
N ASN A 479 13.31 4.83 -14.65
CA ASN A 479 13.85 5.77 -13.68
C ASN A 479 12.84 6.90 -13.44
N GLU A 480 12.78 7.36 -12.19
CA GLU A 480 11.91 8.43 -11.73
C GLU A 480 12.68 9.75 -11.58
N LEU A 481 11.93 10.84 -11.56
CA LEU A 481 12.45 12.19 -11.32
C LEU A 481 12.69 12.39 -9.82
N THR A 482 13.88 12.88 -9.47
CA THR A 482 14.19 13.35 -8.12
C THR A 482 14.55 14.83 -8.16
N GLU A 483 13.73 15.66 -7.53
CA GLU A 483 13.93 17.10 -7.39
C GLU A 483 14.65 17.41 -6.07
N MET A 484 15.65 18.29 -6.13
CA MET A 484 16.45 18.68 -4.97
C MET A 484 16.93 20.13 -5.04
N GLU A 485 17.19 20.72 -3.88
CA GLU A 485 17.98 21.93 -3.74
C GLU A 485 19.48 21.59 -3.67
N ILE A 486 20.26 22.22 -4.54
CA ILE A 486 21.72 22.07 -4.61
C ILE A 486 22.40 23.44 -4.58
N THR A 487 23.56 23.55 -3.93
CA THR A 487 24.37 24.78 -3.98
C THR A 487 25.14 24.89 -5.30
N GLY A 488 25.52 26.11 -5.68
CA GLY A 488 26.38 26.33 -6.83
C GLY A 488 27.74 25.64 -6.72
N GLU A 489 28.30 25.57 -5.51
CA GLU A 489 29.53 24.83 -5.20
C GLU A 489 29.34 23.33 -5.44
N ASP A 490 28.30 22.72 -4.85
CA ASP A 490 28.02 21.29 -5.02
C ASP A 490 27.74 20.93 -6.49
N MET A 491 27.07 21.80 -7.25
CA MET A 491 26.84 21.57 -8.69
C MET A 491 28.14 21.60 -9.49
N ARG A 492 29.12 22.44 -9.12
CA ARG A 492 30.46 22.39 -9.73
C ARG A 492 31.16 21.07 -9.44
N ASP A 493 31.07 20.58 -8.20
CA ASP A 493 31.64 19.29 -7.80
C ASP A 493 31.00 18.13 -8.61
N VAL A 494 29.70 18.18 -8.86
CA VAL A 494 29.00 17.20 -9.73
C VAL A 494 29.53 17.25 -11.17
N VAL A 495 29.74 18.45 -11.75
CA VAL A 495 30.30 18.59 -13.12
C VAL A 495 31.76 18.14 -13.18
N GLU A 496 32.58 18.49 -12.19
CA GLU A 496 33.97 18.02 -12.07
C GLU A 496 34.02 16.49 -12.00
N TYR A 497 33.21 15.90 -11.13
CA TYR A 497 33.12 14.46 -10.96
C TYR A 497 32.70 13.77 -12.27
N SER A 498 31.64 14.28 -12.91
CA SER A 498 31.11 13.76 -14.17
C SER A 498 32.21 13.59 -15.22
N PHE A 499 33.03 14.63 -15.40
CA PHE A 499 34.12 14.61 -16.38
C PHE A 499 35.30 13.75 -15.93
N SER A 500 35.76 13.95 -14.70
CA SER A 500 36.97 13.31 -14.16
C SER A 500 36.85 11.79 -14.04
N ARG A 501 35.62 11.26 -14.01
CA ARG A 501 35.35 9.83 -14.03
C ARG A 501 35.95 9.13 -15.25
N PHE A 502 35.97 9.82 -16.38
CA PHE A 502 36.27 9.22 -17.69
C PHE A 502 37.10 10.08 -18.64
N ASP A 503 37.49 11.29 -18.22
CA ASP A 503 38.11 12.32 -19.05
C ASP A 503 37.26 12.64 -20.30
N ARG A 504 35.94 12.68 -20.11
CA ARG A 504 34.93 13.01 -21.14
C ARG A 504 33.61 13.39 -20.47
N ILE A 505 32.73 14.07 -21.19
CA ILE A 505 31.38 14.40 -20.69
C ILE A 505 30.59 13.12 -20.37
N ASP A 506 29.94 13.08 -19.21
CA ASP A 506 29.11 11.96 -18.76
C ASP A 506 27.68 12.36 -18.36
N ILE A 507 27.34 13.66 -18.37
CA ILE A 507 25.96 14.17 -18.14
C ILE A 507 25.47 15.01 -19.32
N GLN A 508 24.17 14.93 -19.60
CA GLN A 508 23.42 15.89 -20.44
C GLN A 508 22.69 16.88 -19.52
N ALA A 509 22.28 18.04 -20.06
CA ALA A 509 21.74 19.12 -19.23
C ALA A 509 20.66 20.00 -19.91
N SER A 510 19.74 20.51 -19.10
CA SER A 510 18.79 21.58 -19.41
C SER A 510 18.79 22.65 -18.33
N GLY A 511 18.53 23.91 -18.69
CA GLY A 511 18.64 25.09 -17.81
C GLY A 511 20.10 25.44 -17.42
N LEU A 512 20.90 24.41 -17.15
CA LEU A 512 22.35 24.46 -16.98
C LEU A 512 23.06 24.43 -18.33
N SER A 513 24.01 25.34 -18.51
CA SER A 513 25.06 25.24 -19.51
C SER A 513 26.43 25.33 -18.86
N TYR A 514 27.40 24.56 -19.36
CA TYR A 514 28.73 24.51 -18.78
C TYR A 514 29.85 24.31 -19.80
N THR A 515 30.98 24.94 -19.52
CA THR A 515 32.24 24.79 -20.27
C THR A 515 33.29 24.20 -19.36
N ILE A 516 33.79 23.02 -19.71
CA ILE A 516 34.89 22.36 -19.00
C ILE A 516 36.21 22.82 -19.60
N TYR A 517 37.13 23.23 -18.75
CA TYR A 517 38.51 23.52 -19.09
C TYR A 517 39.39 22.33 -18.74
N THR A 518 40.18 21.86 -19.70
CA THR A 518 41.16 20.78 -19.49
C THR A 518 42.59 21.28 -19.50
N ASP A 519 43.49 20.56 -18.82
CA ASP A 519 44.93 20.78 -18.93
C ASP A 519 45.53 20.20 -20.23
N GLU A 520 46.86 20.34 -20.40
CA GLU A 520 47.60 19.82 -21.58
C GLU A 520 47.51 18.28 -21.73
N ASP A 521 47.19 17.55 -20.65
CA ASP A 521 47.04 16.10 -20.63
C ASP A 521 45.57 15.66 -20.85
N GLY A 522 44.64 16.63 -20.96
CA GLY A 522 43.21 16.40 -21.15
C GLY A 522 42.43 16.13 -19.86
N ALA A 523 43.05 16.32 -18.70
CA ALA A 523 42.40 16.16 -17.40
C ALA A 523 41.60 17.42 -17.03
N TYR A 524 40.58 17.26 -16.20
CA TYR A 524 39.80 18.39 -15.67
C TYR A 524 40.72 19.43 -14.98
N ALA A 525 40.53 20.71 -15.32
CA ALA A 525 41.24 21.82 -14.71
C ALA A 525 40.30 22.82 -14.03
N ASP A 526 39.18 23.15 -14.67
CA ASP A 526 38.17 24.09 -14.15
C ASP A 526 36.85 23.96 -14.93
N ALA A 527 35.78 24.62 -14.51
CA ALA A 527 34.56 24.76 -15.30
C ALA A 527 33.82 26.08 -15.05
N ASP A 528 33.28 26.66 -16.12
CA ASP A 528 32.29 27.73 -16.04
C ASP A 528 30.89 27.13 -16.15
N LEU A 529 29.99 27.46 -15.21
CA LEU A 529 28.60 27.00 -15.18
C LEU A 529 27.67 28.21 -15.20
N TYR A 530 26.55 28.07 -15.91
CA TYR A 530 25.52 29.10 -16.07
C TYR A 530 24.13 28.46 -15.95
N VAL A 531 23.23 29.13 -15.23
CA VAL A 531 21.79 28.82 -15.17
C VAL A 531 21.05 29.89 -15.94
N ASP A 532 20.28 29.51 -16.95
CA ASP A 532 19.56 30.45 -17.84
C ASP A 532 20.45 31.58 -18.42
N GLY A 533 21.74 31.26 -18.62
CA GLY A 533 22.75 32.17 -19.17
C GLY A 533 23.42 33.11 -18.16
N GLU A 534 23.03 33.06 -16.88
CA GLU A 534 23.70 33.80 -15.80
C GLU A 534 24.68 32.88 -15.05
N PRO A 535 25.89 33.35 -14.69
CA PRO A 535 26.87 32.52 -13.98
C PRO A 535 26.34 32.02 -12.64
N ILE A 536 26.60 30.75 -12.31
CA ILE A 536 26.31 30.18 -10.99
C ILE A 536 27.15 30.87 -9.91
N GLU A 537 26.52 31.23 -8.79
CA GLU A 537 27.17 31.69 -7.57
C GLU A 537 27.31 30.52 -6.57
N ASP A 538 28.52 30.30 -6.04
CA ASP A 538 28.84 29.13 -5.21
C ASP A 538 27.91 28.98 -3.97
N ASP A 539 27.63 30.09 -3.29
CA ASP A 539 26.79 30.13 -2.08
C ASP A 539 25.28 30.17 -2.37
N ALA A 540 24.86 30.26 -3.65
CA ALA A 540 23.45 30.30 -4.03
C ALA A 540 22.88 28.88 -4.18
N THR A 541 21.59 28.73 -3.88
CA THR A 541 20.84 27.48 -4.01
C THR A 541 19.98 27.53 -5.26
N TYR A 542 19.90 26.41 -5.97
CA TYR A 542 19.13 26.21 -7.19
C TYR A 542 18.33 24.91 -7.08
N THR A 543 17.21 24.81 -7.81
CA THR A 543 16.50 23.53 -7.96
C THR A 543 17.09 22.72 -9.10
N LEU A 544 17.34 21.44 -8.82
CA LEU A 544 17.89 20.47 -9.76
C LEU A 544 16.96 19.27 -9.80
N VAL A 545 16.62 18.81 -11.01
CA VAL A 545 16.02 17.49 -11.21
C VAL A 545 17.01 16.54 -11.88
N THR A 546 17.11 15.33 -11.36
CA THR A 546 17.89 14.23 -11.94
C THR A 546 17.06 12.93 -11.91
N ASN A 547 17.63 11.84 -12.39
CA ASN A 547 17.05 10.51 -12.16
C ASN A 547 17.38 9.96 -10.77
N ASP A 548 16.45 9.20 -10.20
CA ASP A 548 16.56 8.44 -8.93
C ASP A 548 17.86 7.63 -8.83
N PHE A 549 18.24 6.91 -9.89
CA PHE A 549 19.49 6.15 -9.93
C PHE A 549 20.71 7.04 -9.61
N MET A 550 20.78 8.25 -10.17
CA MET A 550 21.85 9.21 -9.87
C MET A 550 21.71 9.80 -8.47
N ALA A 551 20.50 10.15 -8.04
CA ALA A 551 20.23 10.72 -6.72
C ALA A 551 20.67 9.79 -5.58
N GLU A 552 20.46 8.49 -5.74
CA GLU A 552 20.90 7.43 -4.81
C GLU A 552 22.40 7.12 -4.85
N GLY A 553 23.16 7.84 -5.68
CA GLY A 553 24.61 7.69 -5.85
C GLY A 553 25.02 6.65 -6.87
N GLY A 554 24.11 6.25 -7.75
CA GLY A 554 24.40 5.50 -8.96
C GLY A 554 25.48 6.18 -9.79
N ASP A 555 26.26 5.37 -10.49
CA ASP A 555 27.48 5.80 -11.20
C ASP A 555 28.58 6.45 -10.33
N GLY A 556 28.33 6.65 -9.02
CA GLY A 556 29.20 7.27 -8.03
C GLY A 556 29.02 8.78 -7.88
N TYR A 557 27.94 9.35 -8.42
CA TYR A 557 27.53 10.73 -8.13
C TYR A 557 27.22 10.89 -6.63
N ASP A 558 27.44 12.09 -6.09
CA ASP A 558 27.21 12.36 -4.67
C ASP A 558 26.31 13.59 -4.54
N PHE A 559 25.07 13.34 -4.11
CA PHE A 559 24.07 14.37 -3.80
C PHE A 559 23.79 14.41 -2.29
N SER A 560 24.65 13.86 -1.45
CA SER A 560 24.41 13.77 0.00
C SER A 560 24.38 15.12 0.73
N SER A 561 24.87 16.19 0.10
CA SER A 561 24.75 17.58 0.58
C SER A 561 23.48 18.28 0.08
N ALA A 562 22.82 17.75 -0.95
CA ALA A 562 21.58 18.30 -1.47
C ALA A 562 20.41 18.06 -0.51
N THR A 563 19.41 18.93 -0.59
CA THR A 563 18.14 18.73 0.14
C THR A 563 17.11 18.24 -0.85
N ILE A 564 16.66 16.99 -0.71
CA ILE A 564 15.59 16.46 -1.56
C ILE A 564 14.31 17.24 -1.30
N LEU A 565 13.71 17.75 -2.38
CA LEU A 565 12.42 18.43 -2.36
C LEU A 565 11.29 17.46 -2.67
N GLN A 566 11.50 16.58 -3.65
CA GLN A 566 10.53 15.59 -4.10
C GLN A 566 11.26 14.34 -4.62
N GLU A 567 10.95 13.18 -4.02
CA GLU A 567 11.30 11.86 -4.58
C GLU A 567 10.15 11.38 -5.48
N ALA A 568 10.43 10.45 -6.39
CA ALA A 568 9.41 9.83 -7.25
C ALA A 568 8.47 10.84 -7.97
N ALA A 569 8.99 11.98 -8.44
CA ALA A 569 8.20 13.07 -9.02
C ALA A 569 7.62 12.76 -10.43
N GLY A 570 7.39 11.48 -10.72
CA GLY A 570 6.97 10.94 -12.02
C GLY A 570 8.11 10.25 -12.76
N TYR A 571 7.75 9.37 -13.70
CA TYR A 571 8.71 8.68 -14.55
C TYR A 571 9.28 9.60 -15.64
N ILE A 572 10.56 9.42 -15.97
CA ILE A 572 11.20 10.16 -17.08
C ILE A 572 10.47 9.89 -18.40
N THR A 573 9.99 8.67 -18.63
CA THR A 573 9.21 8.33 -19.83
C THR A 573 7.94 9.16 -19.93
N ASN A 574 7.22 9.36 -18.82
CA ASN A 574 6.01 10.19 -18.78
C ASN A 574 6.33 11.65 -19.10
N ALA A 575 7.42 12.19 -18.51
CA ALA A 575 7.90 13.52 -18.83
C ALA A 575 8.23 13.67 -20.34
N MET A 576 8.85 12.65 -20.95
CA MET A 576 9.16 12.64 -22.38
C MET A 576 7.88 12.59 -23.25
N PHE A 577 6.87 11.83 -22.87
CA PHE A 577 5.56 11.82 -23.55
C PHE A 577 4.88 13.19 -23.46
N GLN A 578 4.83 13.78 -22.27
CA GLN A 578 4.23 15.09 -22.04
C GLN A 578 4.91 16.20 -22.87
N LEU A 579 6.26 16.22 -22.91
CA LEU A 579 6.99 17.19 -23.72
C LEU A 579 6.83 16.91 -25.22
N ASN A 580 6.81 15.64 -25.64
CA ASN A 580 6.51 15.27 -27.03
C ASN A 580 5.16 15.86 -27.47
N ASP A 581 4.11 15.66 -26.68
CA ASP A 581 2.77 16.15 -27.00
C ASP A 581 2.73 17.68 -27.05
N THR A 582 3.38 18.34 -26.09
CA THR A 582 3.52 19.80 -26.06
C THR A 582 4.19 20.35 -27.32
N LEU A 583 5.29 19.73 -27.75
CA LEU A 583 6.02 20.13 -28.97
C LEU A 583 5.23 19.79 -30.25
N MET A 584 4.54 18.66 -30.28
CA MET A 584 3.67 18.30 -31.40
C MET A 584 2.51 19.27 -31.56
N ASP A 585 1.92 19.74 -30.47
CA ASP A 585 0.82 20.72 -30.50
C ASP A 585 1.29 22.13 -30.86
N SER A 586 2.46 22.54 -30.36
CA SER A 586 2.96 23.90 -30.52
C SER A 586 3.80 24.10 -31.80
N GLU A 587 4.63 23.13 -32.16
CA GLU A 587 5.61 23.22 -33.25
C GLU A 587 5.32 22.25 -34.40
N GLY A 588 4.59 21.16 -34.13
CA GLY A 588 4.24 20.13 -35.13
C GLY A 588 5.34 19.11 -35.41
N ALA A 589 6.45 19.17 -34.67
CA ALA A 589 7.54 18.22 -34.68
C ALA A 589 8.38 18.35 -33.39
N VAL A 590 9.04 17.26 -32.99
CA VAL A 590 10.03 17.23 -31.92
C VAL A 590 11.42 17.36 -32.57
N ASP A 591 11.87 18.58 -32.74
CA ASP A 591 13.17 18.89 -33.36
C ASP A 591 14.12 19.53 -32.36
N TYR A 592 15.31 18.95 -32.24
CA TYR A 592 16.41 19.45 -31.42
C TYR A 592 17.68 19.52 -32.25
N GLU A 593 18.53 20.52 -32.01
CA GLU A 593 19.81 20.62 -32.71
C GLU A 593 20.89 19.75 -32.03
N ASP A 594 21.72 19.10 -32.84
CA ASP A 594 22.87 18.33 -32.35
C ASP A 594 24.01 19.27 -31.92
N GLY A 595 24.02 19.61 -30.62
CA GLY A 595 24.99 20.52 -30.01
C GLY A 595 24.53 21.97 -30.09
N GLU A 596 23.60 22.33 -29.20
CA GLU A 596 23.10 23.69 -28.97
C GLU A 596 24.11 24.56 -28.20
N GLY A 597 25.22 23.96 -27.74
CA GLY A 597 26.27 24.65 -27.00
C GLY A 597 25.98 24.71 -25.50
N ARG A 598 25.04 23.89 -25.00
CA ARG A 598 24.80 23.70 -23.57
C ARG A 598 26.05 23.13 -22.89
N ILE A 599 26.81 22.29 -23.60
CA ILE A 599 27.99 21.63 -23.03
C ILE A 599 29.19 21.78 -23.96
N GLN A 600 30.30 22.29 -23.42
CA GLN A 600 31.54 22.53 -24.17
C GLN A 600 32.77 22.03 -23.40
N VAL A 601 33.83 21.67 -24.13
CA VAL A 601 35.14 21.32 -23.57
C VAL A 601 36.20 22.12 -24.31
N GLU A 602 37.03 22.85 -23.57
CA GLU A 602 38.10 23.70 -24.08
C GLU A 602 39.43 23.37 -23.37
N GLU A 603 40.56 23.46 -24.08
CA GLU A 603 41.89 23.36 -23.48
C GLU A 603 42.25 24.72 -22.87
N GLN A 604 42.69 24.74 -21.61
CA GLN A 604 43.05 25.98 -20.90
C GLN A 604 44.31 26.62 -21.52
N GLU A 605 44.19 27.85 -22.07
CA GLU A 605 45.30 28.58 -22.73
C GLU A 605 46.44 29.04 -21.78
#